data_AF-A0A7W1A0R6-F1
#
_entry.id   AF-A0A7W1A0R6-F1
#
_cell.length_a   1.000
_cell.length_b   1.000
_cell.length_c   1.000
_cell.angle_alpha   90.00
_cell.angle_beta   90.00
_cell.angle_gamma   90.00
#
_symmetry.space_group_name_H-M   'P 1'
#
loop_
_entity.id
_entity.type
_entity.pdbx_description
1 polymer ?
#
loop_
_entity_poly.entity_id
_entity_poly.type
_entity_poly.pdbx_seq_one_letter_code
_entity_poly.pdbx_strand_id
1 'polypeptide(L)'
;MRELENLIERLVVVGTTVEVGIGELTAIAPGITGNHERFSLPRDKLATLREVEEEYIAWMIERCGGNKTRAAEILGIDPSTLHRRTRPRK
;
A
#
# COMPACT_ATOMS: atom_id res chain seq x y z
N MET A 1 2.36 -3.68 22.31
CA MET A 1 1.18 -3.17 23.02
C MET A 1 1.20 -1.66 23.29
N ARG A 2 2.36 -1.01 23.46
CA ARG A 2 2.45 0.43 23.79
C ARG A 2 1.88 1.40 22.74
N GLU A 3 1.88 1.03 21.47
CA GLU A 3 1.38 1.91 20.39
C GLU A 3 -0.14 2.10 20.43
N LEU A 4 -0.89 1.06 20.79
CA LEU A 4 -2.35 1.14 20.93
C LEU A 4 -2.74 1.97 22.16
N GLU A 5 -2.00 1.81 23.25
CA GLU A 5 -2.21 2.55 24.49
C GLU A 5 -2.00 4.06 24.26
N ASN A 6 -0.87 4.44 23.66
CA ASN A 6 -0.58 5.83 23.31
C ASN A 6 -1.62 6.44 22.37
N LEU A 7 -2.18 5.63 21.46
CA LEU A 7 -3.24 6.07 20.56
C LEU A 7 -4.54 6.37 21.32
N ILE A 8 -4.96 5.45 22.18
CA ILE A 8 -6.20 5.59 22.96
C ILE A 8 -6.11 6.79 23.90
N GLU A 9 -4.97 6.98 24.58
CA GLU A 9 -4.74 8.17 25.42
C GLU A 9 -4.89 9.46 24.61
N ARG A 10 -4.29 9.52 23.43
CA ARG A 10 -4.34 10.69 22.55
C ARG A 10 -5.74 10.93 21.99
N LEU A 11 -6.51 9.87 21.74
CA LEU A 11 -7.93 9.95 21.37
C LEU A 11 -8.80 10.50 22.51
N VAL A 12 -8.55 10.09 23.75
CA VAL A 12 -9.28 10.59 24.93
C VAL A 12 -8.96 12.06 25.22
N VAL A 13 -7.71 12.49 24.99
CA VAL A 13 -7.30 13.90 25.21
C VAL A 13 -7.88 14.84 24.16
N VAL A 14 -7.99 14.39 22.91
CA VAL A 14 -8.44 15.22 21.77
C VAL A 14 -9.94 15.09 21.51
N GLY A 15 -10.54 13.95 21.84
CA GLY A 15 -11.95 13.66 21.63
C GLY A 15 -12.84 14.57 22.47
N THR A 16 -13.68 15.35 21.80
CA THR A 16 -14.70 16.18 22.45
C THR A 16 -16.08 15.52 22.47
N THR A 17 -16.19 14.33 21.86
CA THR A 17 -17.42 13.55 21.68
C THR A 17 -17.27 12.15 22.28
N VAL A 18 -18.42 11.52 22.58
CA VAL A 18 -18.48 10.14 23.12
C VAL A 18 -18.11 9.09 22.05
N GLU A 19 -18.28 9.43 20.78
CA GLU A 19 -17.91 8.60 19.63
C GLU A 19 -16.80 9.28 18.83
N VAL A 20 -15.79 8.49 18.42
CA VAL A 20 -14.71 8.96 17.55
C VAL A 20 -15.00 8.52 16.12
N GLY A 21 -15.10 9.48 15.21
CA GLY A 21 -15.26 9.21 13.78
C GLY A 21 -13.94 8.84 13.10
N ILE A 22 -14.02 8.13 11.95
CA ILE A 22 -12.83 7.76 11.15
C ILE A 22 -12.00 9.00 10.76
N GLY A 23 -12.63 10.14 10.49
CA GLY A 23 -11.92 11.39 10.15
C GLY A 23 -11.03 11.92 11.28
N GLU A 24 -11.49 11.85 12.53
CA GLU A 24 -10.73 12.28 13.71
C GLU A 24 -9.59 11.32 14.01
N LEU A 25 -9.85 10.02 13.87
CA LEU A 25 -8.83 8.97 14.00
C LEU A 25 -7.70 9.17 12.99
N THR A 26 -8.02 9.55 11.75
CA THR A 26 -7.04 9.85 10.69
C THR A 26 -6.18 11.07 11.04
N ALA A 27 -6.79 12.10 11.63
CA ALA A 27 -6.07 13.32 12.01
C ALA A 27 -5.09 13.08 13.16
N ILE A 28 -5.45 12.21 14.11
CA ILE A 28 -4.63 11.91 15.29
C ILE A 28 -3.57 10.86 14.96
N ALA A 29 -3.89 9.91 14.08
CA ALA A 29 -2.98 8.88 13.63
C ALA A 29 -3.08 8.67 12.11
N PRO A 30 -2.34 9.47 11.33
CA PRO A 30 -2.35 9.44 9.86
C PRO A 30 -1.96 8.09 9.24
N GLY A 31 -1.40 7.18 10.04
CA GLY A 31 -1.03 5.81 9.62
C GLY A 31 -2.05 4.72 9.97
N ILE A 32 -3.14 5.03 10.68
CA ILE A 32 -4.14 4.03 11.13
C ILE A 32 -5.26 3.83 10.12
N THR A 33 -5.61 4.87 9.37
CA THR A 33 -6.30 4.62 8.11
C THR A 33 -5.33 3.88 7.22
N GLY A 34 -5.55 2.58 7.04
CA GLY A 34 -4.88 1.78 6.04
C GLY A 34 -5.10 2.40 4.66
N ASN A 35 -4.27 3.38 4.32
CA ASN A 35 -3.93 3.72 2.96
C ASN A 35 -2.67 2.95 2.51
N HIS A 36 -2.11 2.12 3.39
CA HIS A 36 -1.43 0.94 2.91
C HIS A 36 -2.47 0.13 2.13
N GLU A 37 -2.17 -0.18 0.86
CA GLU A 37 -2.73 -1.31 0.11
C GLU A 37 -3.71 -1.08 -1.05
N ARG A 38 -3.95 0.15 -1.53
CA ARG A 38 -4.59 0.30 -2.85
C ARG A 38 -3.56 0.70 -3.89
N PHE A 39 -3.30 -0.21 -4.83
CA PHE A 39 -2.67 0.16 -6.09
C PHE A 39 -3.52 1.24 -6.76
N SER A 40 -2.95 2.42 -6.96
CA SER A 40 -3.63 3.54 -7.61
C SER A 40 -2.81 3.99 -8.80
N LEU A 41 -3.43 3.93 -9.97
CA LEU A 41 -2.88 4.53 -11.17
C LEU A 41 -3.14 6.05 -11.16
N PRO A 42 -2.23 6.87 -11.72
CA PRO A 42 -2.50 8.29 -11.95
C PRO A 42 -3.73 8.44 -12.86
N ARG A 43 -4.81 9.04 -12.35
CA ARG A 43 -6.07 9.21 -13.11
C ARG A 43 -5.92 10.18 -14.30
N ASP A 44 -4.93 11.07 -14.24
CA ASP A 44 -4.73 12.15 -15.21
C ASP A 44 -3.83 11.75 -16.38
N LYS A 45 -3.26 10.53 -16.36
CA LYS A 45 -2.45 10.00 -17.45
C LYS A 45 -3.10 8.77 -18.05
N LEU A 46 -3.30 8.79 -19.36
CA LEU A 46 -3.62 7.58 -20.12
C LEU A 46 -2.34 6.72 -20.19
N ALA A 47 -2.22 5.78 -19.26
CA ALA A 47 -1.15 4.80 -19.26
C ALA A 47 -1.51 3.64 -20.21
N THR A 48 -0.51 3.14 -20.93
CA THR A 48 -0.64 1.89 -21.67
C THR A 48 -0.80 0.72 -20.70
N LEU A 49 -1.43 -0.37 -21.14
CA LEU A 49 -1.57 -1.59 -20.33
C LEU A 49 -0.21 -2.08 -19.80
N ARG A 50 0.86 -1.88 -20.59
CA ARG A 50 2.22 -2.26 -20.20
C ARG A 50 2.76 -1.40 -19.05
N GLU A 51 2.53 -0.09 -19.07
CA GLU A 51 2.97 0.81 -17.97
C GLU A 51 2.21 0.50 -16.68
N VAL A 52 0.90 0.26 -16.78
CA VAL A 52 0.07 -0.19 -15.66
C VAL A 52 0.61 -1.49 -15.07
N GLU A 53 0.96 -2.44 -15.93
CA GLU A 53 1.51 -3.73 -15.52
C GLU A 53 2.89 -3.58 -14.86
N GLU A 54 3.77 -2.72 -15.39
CA GLU A 54 5.09 -2.43 -14.81
C GLU A 54 4.96 -1.82 -13.40
N GLU A 55 4.07 -0.84 -13.22
CA GLU A 55 3.80 -0.23 -11.91
C GLU A 55 3.19 -1.24 -10.94
N TYR A 56 2.25 -2.07 -11.39
CA TYR A 56 1.61 -3.08 -10.55
C TYR A 56 2.60 -4.16 -10.09
N ILE A 57 3.48 -4.60 -10.99
CA ILE A 57 4.56 -5.55 -10.66
C ILE A 57 5.50 -4.96 -9.61
N ALA A 58 5.92 -3.70 -9.77
CA ALA A 58 6.79 -3.03 -8.82
C ALA A 58 6.14 -2.94 -7.43
N TRP A 59 4.88 -2.50 -7.38
CA TRP A 59 4.09 -2.42 -6.16
C TRP A 59 3.94 -3.79 -5.48
N MET A 60 3.68 -4.86 -6.25
CA MET A 60 3.58 -6.22 -5.71
C MET A 60 4.91 -6.75 -5.15
N ILE A 61 6.04 -6.46 -5.80
CA ILE A 61 7.37 -6.86 -5.31
C ILE A 61 7.68 -6.17 -3.98
N GLU A 62 7.41 -4.86 -3.89
CA GLU A 62 7.60 -4.10 -2.65
C GLU A 62 6.74 -4.67 -1.52
N ARG A 63 5.47 -4.98 -1.81
CA ARG A 63 4.54 -5.63 -0.87
C ARG A 63 5.01 -7.01 -0.42
N CYS A 64 5.77 -7.72 -1.25
CA CYS A 64 6.39 -8.99 -0.91
C CYS A 64 7.76 -8.84 -0.22
N GLY A 65 8.15 -7.64 0.19
CA GLY A 65 9.46 -7.37 0.82
C GLY A 65 10.63 -7.61 -0.13
N GLY A 66 10.43 -7.41 -1.44
CA GLY A 66 11.44 -7.67 -2.47
C GLY A 66 11.51 -9.13 -2.92
N ASN A 67 10.68 -10.03 -2.37
CA ASN A 67 10.65 -11.44 -2.78
C ASN A 67 9.92 -11.61 -4.13
N LYS A 68 10.72 -11.66 -5.20
CA LYS A 68 10.23 -11.81 -6.58
C LYS A 68 9.51 -13.14 -6.83
N THR A 69 9.93 -14.23 -6.19
CA THR A 69 9.28 -15.54 -6.34
C THR A 69 7.87 -15.49 -5.77
N ARG A 70 7.73 -14.97 -4.55
CA ARG A 70 6.43 -14.79 -3.91
C ARG A 70 5.54 -13.80 -4.66
N ALA A 71 6.11 -12.73 -5.21
CA ALA A 71 5.37 -11.80 -6.06
C ALA A 71 4.85 -12.48 -7.33
N ALA A 72 5.66 -13.33 -7.98
CA ALA A 72 5.27 -14.08 -9.16
C ALA A 72 4.12 -15.07 -8.88
N GLU A 73 4.19 -15.79 -7.75
CA GLU A 73 3.13 -16.69 -7.28
C GLU A 73 1.80 -15.95 -7.10
N ILE A 74 1.81 -14.79 -6.44
CA ILE A 74 0.59 -13.99 -6.22
C ILE A 74 0.07 -13.40 -7.52
N LEU A 75 0.97 -12.98 -8.42
CA LEU A 75 0.62 -12.49 -9.75
C LEU A 75 0.12 -13.60 -10.70
N GLY A 76 0.28 -14.87 -10.33
CA GLY A 76 -0.10 -16.01 -11.17
C GLY A 76 0.75 -16.14 -12.43
N ILE A 77 1.99 -15.65 -12.41
CA ILE A 77 2.91 -15.71 -13.54
C ILE A 77 4.17 -16.48 -13.20
N ASP A 78 4.82 -17.03 -14.22
CA ASP A 78 6.08 -17.72 -14.03
C ASP A 78 7.20 -16.74 -13.56
N PRO A 79 8.05 -17.12 -12.58
CA PRO A 79 9.14 -16.29 -12.10
C PRO A 79 10.10 -15.78 -13.18
N SER A 80 10.33 -16.57 -14.25
CA SER A 80 11.16 -16.13 -15.38
C SER A 80 10.48 -15.02 -16.20
N THR A 81 9.15 -15.03 -16.26
CA THR A 81 8.35 -13.97 -16.91
C THR A 81 8.41 -12.69 -16.10
N LEU A 82 8.28 -12.78 -14.77
CA LEU A 82 8.48 -11.64 -13.88
C LEU A 82 9.90 -11.07 -14.05
N HIS A 83 10.93 -11.94 -14.06
CA HIS A 83 12.32 -11.52 -14.22
C HIS A 83 12.55 -10.76 -15.53
N ARG A 84 12.03 -11.27 -16.65
CA ARG A 84 12.12 -10.63 -17.97
C ARG A 84 11.46 -9.25 -17.98
N ARG A 85 10.32 -9.10 -17.29
CA ARG A 85 9.57 -7.84 -17.18
C ARG A 85 10.23 -6.80 -16.28
N THR A 86 10.99 -7.23 -15.26
CA THR A 86 11.69 -6.31 -14.35
C THR A 86 13.02 -5.77 -14.87
N ARG A 87 13.48 -6.16 -16.08
CA ARG A 87 14.75 -5.65 -16.61
C ARG A 87 14.58 -4.19 -17.09
N PRO A 88 15.47 -3.27 -16.66
CA PRO A 88 15.44 -1.90 -17.14
C PRO A 88 15.68 -1.88 -18.66
N ARG A 89 14.95 -0.99 -19.35
CA ARG A 89 15.22 -0.72 -20.78
C ARG A 89 16.59 -0.07 -20.91
N LYS A 90 17.33 -0.49 -21.93
CA LYS A 90 18.54 0.19 -22.39
C LYS A 90 18.16 1.30 -23.36
#